data_AF-A0A7J0CST9-F1
#
_entry.id   AF-A0A7J0CST9-F1
#
_cell.length_a   1.000
_cell.length_b   1.000
_cell.length_c   1.000
_cell.angle_alpha   90.00
_cell.angle_beta   90.00
_cell.angle_gamma   90.00
#
_symmetry.space_group_name_H-M   'P 1'
#
loop_
_entity.id
_entity.type
_entity.pdbx_description
1 polymer ?
#
loop_
_entity_poly.entity_id
_entity_poly.type
_entity_poly.pdbx_seq_one_letter_code
_entity_poly.pdbx_strand_id
1 'polypeptide(L)'
;MPKTKKAKQDKATKKPKSNKQASPPEANGPDPSDEKGIDFARAWVEFPDPGDDEQVFRCDLTWLTSRWTCIFGSGCQGIQAGRADDGCCTLGAHFSDEDDEKRVAENVARLTPDLWQFHDVGTETGWVGVDEDGERQTRRWEGSCIFQNRPGFAAGAGCSLHILALREGKEPLETKPDVCWQLPVRRTYDWIDRPDDTRVLQVTIGEYDRRGWGPGGHDLHWWCTSATSAHGAGDPVYVTYRPELIELMGKEAYDRLVELCEQRLASLLPMAPHPADPKA
;
A
#
# COMPACT_ATOMS: atom_id res chain seq x y z
N MET A 1 -28.12 23.62 18.56
CA MET A 1 -26.75 23.73 18.03
C MET A 1 -25.76 23.27 19.11
N PRO A 2 -25.33 22.01 19.07
CA PRO A 2 -24.41 21.48 20.07
C PRO A 2 -22.99 22.00 19.81
N LYS A 3 -22.41 22.66 20.82
CA LYS A 3 -21.06 23.22 20.78
C LYS A 3 -20.04 22.14 21.09
N THR A 4 -19.30 21.68 20.08
CA THR A 4 -18.18 20.75 20.24
C THR A 4 -16.99 21.48 20.89
N LYS A 5 -16.57 21.04 22.08
CA LYS A 5 -15.39 21.56 22.79
C LYS A 5 -14.12 21.04 22.10
N LYS A 6 -13.24 21.95 21.66
CA LYS A 6 -11.89 21.61 21.19
C LYS A 6 -11.05 21.06 22.35
N ALA A 7 -10.43 19.90 22.15
CA ALA A 7 -9.46 19.34 23.08
C ALA A 7 -8.15 20.16 23.05
N LYS A 8 -7.63 20.49 24.24
CA LYS A 8 -6.35 21.19 24.43
C LYS A 8 -5.19 20.19 24.34
N GLN A 9 -4.17 20.53 23.57
CA GLN A 9 -2.84 19.93 23.66
C GLN A 9 -2.07 20.58 24.80
N ASP A 10 -1.53 19.78 25.73
CA ASP A 10 -0.61 20.25 26.76
C ASP A 10 0.73 19.50 26.69
N LYS A 11 1.78 20.31 26.45
CA LYS A 11 3.11 20.35 27.07
C LYS A 11 4.14 19.22 26.87
N ALA A 12 5.05 19.53 25.93
CA ALA A 12 6.50 19.68 26.09
C ALA A 12 7.20 19.04 27.31
N THR A 13 8.13 18.13 27.03
CA THR A 13 9.18 17.67 27.95
C THR A 13 10.57 17.98 27.35
N LYS A 14 11.43 18.62 28.15
CA LYS A 14 12.81 19.03 27.80
C LYS A 14 13.75 17.82 27.71
N LYS A 15 14.58 17.73 26.67
CA LYS A 15 15.75 16.83 26.59
C LYS A 15 17.06 17.57 26.91
N PRO A 16 18.06 16.91 27.55
CA PRO A 16 19.37 17.49 27.82
C PRO A 16 20.29 17.38 26.59
N LYS A 17 21.22 18.34 26.47
CA LYS A 17 22.19 18.46 25.39
C LYS A 17 23.32 17.44 25.54
N SER A 18 23.60 16.66 24.49
CA SER A 18 24.87 15.95 24.33
C SER A 18 25.56 16.39 23.03
N ASN A 19 26.88 16.50 23.13
CA ASN A 19 27.83 17.07 22.19
C ASN A 19 28.05 16.08 21.02
N LYS A 20 27.89 16.50 19.75
CA LYS A 20 28.19 15.64 18.58
C LYS A 20 29.25 16.29 17.69
N GLN A 21 30.33 15.54 17.49
CA GLN A 21 31.36 15.74 16.48
C GLN A 21 30.76 15.59 15.07
N ALA A 22 31.28 16.35 14.11
CA ALA A 22 30.79 16.43 12.75
C ALA A 22 30.98 15.11 11.98
N SER A 23 29.90 14.66 11.32
CA SER A 23 29.90 13.56 10.35
C SER A 23 29.79 14.12 8.92
N PRO A 24 30.18 13.36 7.87
CA PRO A 24 30.24 13.81 6.48
C PRO A 24 28.84 14.08 5.88
N PRO A 25 28.74 14.75 4.71
CA PRO A 25 27.47 15.28 4.21
C PRO A 25 26.47 14.17 3.87
N GLU A 26 25.29 14.25 4.48
CA GLU A 26 24.13 13.39 4.22
C GLU A 26 23.68 13.55 2.75
N ALA A 27 23.41 12.43 2.08
CA ALA A 27 22.59 12.45 0.88
C ALA A 27 21.28 13.15 1.21
N ASN A 28 20.88 14.13 0.39
CA ASN A 28 19.67 14.92 0.60
C ASN A 28 18.49 13.98 0.92
N GLY A 29 17.96 14.07 2.14
CA GLY A 29 16.77 13.33 2.53
C GLY A 29 15.55 13.73 1.68
N PRO A 30 14.41 13.06 1.88
CA PRO A 30 13.15 13.35 1.21
C PRO A 30 12.87 14.83 1.33
N ASP A 31 12.51 15.46 0.22
CA ASP A 31 11.93 16.78 0.27
C ASP A 31 10.65 16.68 1.11
N PRO A 32 10.59 17.28 2.32
CA PRO A 32 9.41 17.18 3.18
C PRO A 32 8.16 17.79 2.53
N SER A 33 8.32 18.52 1.43
CA SER A 33 7.21 19.10 0.65
C SER A 33 6.59 18.13 -0.36
N ASP A 34 7.24 17.01 -0.67
CA ASP A 34 6.74 16.01 -1.60
C ASP A 34 5.48 15.32 -1.04
N GLU A 35 5.50 14.95 0.24
CA GLU A 35 4.32 14.39 0.90
C GLU A 35 3.30 15.44 1.31
N LYS A 36 2.02 15.10 1.17
CA LYS A 36 0.88 15.88 1.65
C LYS A 36 0.35 15.31 2.95
N GLY A 37 -0.22 16.19 3.77
CA GLY A 37 -0.91 15.77 4.99
C GLY A 37 -2.11 14.89 4.66
N ILE A 38 -2.37 13.90 5.51
CA ILE A 38 -3.40 12.86 5.33
C ILE A 38 -4.79 13.25 5.88
N ASP A 39 -4.93 14.46 6.42
CA ASP A 39 -6.17 15.04 6.97
C ASP A 39 -6.80 16.04 6.00
N PHE A 40 -7.28 15.54 4.86
CA PHE A 40 -7.99 16.31 3.85
C PHE A 40 -9.40 15.76 3.62
N ALA A 41 -10.26 16.58 2.99
CA ALA A 41 -11.60 16.15 2.64
C ALA A 41 -11.53 14.99 1.63
N ARG A 42 -12.35 13.96 1.84
CA ARG A 42 -12.47 12.82 0.93
C ARG A 42 -13.89 12.70 0.40
N ALA A 43 -14.03 12.34 -0.87
CA ALA A 43 -15.30 11.95 -1.46
C ALA A 43 -15.44 10.42 -1.34
N TRP A 44 -16.50 9.98 -0.68
CA TRP A 44 -16.83 8.57 -0.53
C TRP A 44 -18.12 8.25 -1.28
N VAL A 45 -18.19 7.07 -1.85
CA VAL A 45 -19.43 6.49 -2.35
C VAL A 45 -19.76 5.22 -1.59
N GLU A 46 -21.04 5.01 -1.32
CA GLU A 46 -21.56 3.78 -0.74
C GLU A 46 -22.58 3.16 -1.70
N PHE A 47 -22.48 1.86 -1.94
CA PHE A 47 -23.44 1.12 -2.76
C PHE A 47 -23.54 -0.35 -2.31
N PRO A 48 -24.70 -1.00 -2.48
CA PRO A 48 -24.84 -2.44 -2.23
C PRO A 48 -23.92 -3.26 -3.13
N ASP A 49 -23.36 -4.34 -2.61
CA ASP A 49 -22.64 -5.30 -3.45
C ASP A 49 -23.64 -6.01 -4.38
N PRO A 50 -23.47 -5.94 -5.72
CA PRO A 50 -24.33 -6.68 -6.64
C PRO A 50 -24.29 -8.21 -6.46
N GLY A 51 -23.19 -8.74 -5.92
CA GLY A 51 -22.96 -10.17 -5.75
C GLY A 51 -23.32 -10.72 -4.35
N ASP A 52 -23.62 -9.85 -3.38
CA ASP A 52 -23.89 -10.23 -1.98
C ASP A 52 -24.81 -9.20 -1.30
N ASP A 53 -26.04 -9.60 -0.98
CA ASP A 53 -27.04 -8.71 -0.37
C ASP A 53 -26.81 -8.43 1.12
N GLU A 54 -25.88 -9.13 1.77
CA GLU A 54 -25.44 -8.88 3.14
C GLU A 54 -24.27 -7.89 3.21
N GLN A 55 -23.83 -7.37 2.06
CA GLN A 55 -22.65 -6.51 1.93
C GLN A 55 -22.95 -5.13 1.33
N VAL A 56 -22.24 -4.11 1.81
CA VAL A 56 -22.15 -2.80 1.15
C VAL A 56 -20.69 -2.41 0.96
N PHE A 57 -20.38 -1.81 -0.18
CA PHE A 57 -19.09 -1.19 -0.43
C PHE A 57 -19.10 0.27 -0.03
N ARG A 58 -18.02 0.70 0.62
CA ARG A 58 -17.70 2.12 0.88
C ARG A 58 -16.36 2.43 0.22
N CYS A 59 -16.37 3.13 -0.91
CA CYS A 59 -15.18 3.34 -1.75
C CYS A 59 -14.71 4.80 -1.72
N ASP A 60 -13.40 5.01 -1.56
CA ASP A 60 -12.76 6.33 -1.57
C ASP A 60 -12.58 6.82 -3.01
N LEU A 61 -13.51 7.65 -3.50
CA LEU A 61 -13.41 8.22 -4.83
C LEU A 61 -12.27 9.24 -4.95
N THR A 62 -11.84 9.88 -3.86
CA THR A 62 -10.68 10.78 -3.91
C THR A 62 -9.40 10.01 -4.23
N TRP A 63 -9.23 8.83 -3.63
CA TRP A 63 -8.12 7.93 -3.91
C TRP A 63 -8.25 7.24 -5.28
N LEU A 64 -9.39 6.60 -5.54
CA LEU A 64 -9.57 5.74 -6.72
C LEU A 64 -9.56 6.53 -8.03
N THR A 65 -9.89 7.82 -8.00
CA THR A 65 -9.78 8.72 -9.15
C THR A 65 -8.48 9.54 -9.19
N SER A 66 -7.57 9.33 -8.23
CA SER A 66 -6.26 10.00 -8.21
C SER A 66 -5.34 9.50 -9.33
N ARG A 67 -4.26 10.24 -9.59
CA ARG A 67 -3.24 9.91 -10.60
C ARG A 67 -2.03 9.20 -10.03
N TRP A 68 -2.21 8.46 -8.93
CA TRP A 68 -1.13 7.69 -8.33
C TRP A 68 -0.67 6.56 -9.25
N THR A 69 0.65 6.31 -9.28
CA THR A 69 1.26 5.08 -9.79
C THR A 69 2.46 4.70 -8.92
N CYS A 70 2.77 3.40 -8.85
CA CYS A 70 4.02 2.97 -8.26
C CYS A 70 5.21 3.51 -9.08
N ILE A 71 6.17 4.14 -8.41
CA ILE A 71 7.39 4.70 -9.01
C ILE A 71 8.66 3.98 -8.54
N PHE A 72 8.53 2.71 -8.12
CA PHE A 72 9.69 1.88 -7.77
C PHE A 72 10.68 1.81 -8.95
N GLY A 73 11.97 2.01 -8.67
CA GLY A 73 13.02 2.13 -9.69
C GLY A 73 12.97 3.42 -10.53
N SER A 74 11.99 4.31 -10.32
CA SER A 74 11.76 5.54 -11.09
C SER A 74 11.54 6.76 -10.18
N GLY A 75 12.23 6.82 -9.04
CA GLY A 75 12.14 7.94 -8.08
C GLY A 75 11.52 7.59 -6.73
N CYS A 76 11.14 6.33 -6.48
CA CYS A 76 10.77 5.87 -5.15
C CYS A 76 11.90 6.14 -4.14
N GLN A 77 11.56 6.72 -3.00
CA GLN A 77 12.52 7.11 -1.97
C GLN A 77 12.69 6.05 -0.87
N GLY A 78 11.85 5.02 -0.88
CA GLY A 78 11.84 3.94 0.10
C GLY A 78 11.28 4.35 1.45
N ILE A 79 10.81 3.37 2.22
CA ILE A 79 10.22 3.62 3.54
C ILE A 79 11.27 3.76 4.65
N GLN A 80 12.54 3.40 4.37
CA GLN A 80 13.68 3.55 5.26
C GLN A 80 14.75 4.46 4.64
N ALA A 81 15.26 5.39 5.44
CA ALA A 81 16.29 6.33 5.03
C ALA A 81 17.52 5.63 4.47
N GLY A 82 17.98 6.08 3.29
CA GLY A 82 19.13 5.51 2.60
C GLY A 82 18.89 4.14 1.95
N ARG A 83 17.64 3.66 1.90
CA ARG A 83 17.26 2.37 1.31
C ARG A 83 16.18 2.50 0.23
N ALA A 84 16.32 3.52 -0.63
CA ALA A 84 15.39 3.81 -1.72
C ALA A 84 15.15 2.60 -2.64
N ASP A 85 16.21 1.84 -2.93
CA ASP A 85 16.18 0.64 -3.78
C ASP A 85 15.34 -0.52 -3.20
N ASP A 86 14.96 -0.46 -1.92
CA ASP A 86 14.12 -1.47 -1.28
C ASP A 86 12.63 -1.13 -1.34
N GLY A 87 12.27 0.14 -1.59
CA GLY A 87 10.88 0.58 -1.65
C GLY A 87 10.10 0.25 -0.38
N CYS A 88 8.95 -0.39 -0.53
CA CYS A 88 8.12 -0.89 0.57
C CYS A 88 8.53 -2.29 1.06
N CYS A 89 9.49 -2.96 0.42
CA CYS A 89 9.90 -4.33 0.77
C CYS A 89 10.75 -4.40 2.05
N THR A 90 11.22 -3.26 2.58
CA THR A 90 12.12 -3.18 3.74
C THR A 90 11.64 -3.99 4.96
N LEU A 91 10.33 -4.01 5.20
CA LEU A 91 9.74 -4.64 6.37
C LEU A 91 9.43 -6.12 6.18
N GLY A 92 9.48 -6.66 4.96
CA GLY A 92 8.84 -7.94 4.65
C GLY A 92 7.34 -7.75 4.37
N ALA A 93 6.61 -8.86 4.29
CA ALA A 93 5.17 -8.88 4.11
C ALA A 93 4.57 -9.95 5.00
N HIS A 94 3.63 -9.55 5.86
CA HIS A 94 2.83 -10.48 6.65
C HIS A 94 1.94 -11.32 5.75
N PHE A 95 1.75 -12.58 6.15
CA PHE A 95 0.72 -13.42 5.56
C PHE A 95 -0.62 -13.08 6.21
N SER A 96 -1.69 -13.02 5.41
CA SER A 96 -3.04 -12.80 5.93
C SER A 96 -3.53 -14.00 6.76
N ASP A 97 -3.18 -15.20 6.32
CA ASP A 97 -3.46 -16.48 6.99
C ASP A 97 -2.52 -17.61 6.47
N GLU A 98 -2.77 -18.84 6.92
CA GLU A 98 -2.01 -20.03 6.49
C GLU A 98 -2.18 -20.35 5.00
N ASP A 99 -3.33 -20.01 4.40
CA ASP A 99 -3.61 -20.26 2.99
C ASP A 99 -2.86 -19.27 2.09
N ASP A 100 -2.69 -18.01 2.50
CA ASP A 100 -1.80 -17.04 1.84
C ASP A 100 -0.35 -17.53 1.86
N GLU A 101 0.16 -17.96 3.01
CA GLU A 101 1.52 -18.51 3.08
C GLU A 101 1.69 -19.72 2.17
N LYS A 102 0.73 -20.64 2.15
CA LYS A 102 0.76 -21.83 1.29
C LYS A 102 0.74 -21.46 -0.18
N ARG A 103 -0.14 -20.53 -0.60
CA ARG A 103 -0.18 -20.03 -1.98
C ARG A 103 1.14 -19.37 -2.37
N VAL A 104 1.74 -18.58 -1.49
CA VAL A 104 3.07 -18.00 -1.72
C VAL A 104 4.14 -19.09 -1.84
N ALA A 105 4.10 -20.13 -1.01
CA ALA A 105 5.05 -21.24 -1.06
C ALA A 105 5.05 -21.96 -2.42
N GLU A 106 3.86 -22.17 -3.02
CA GLU A 106 3.70 -22.75 -4.36
C GLU A 106 4.36 -21.87 -5.44
N ASN A 107 4.31 -20.55 -5.28
CA ASN A 107 4.99 -19.61 -6.16
C ASN A 107 6.51 -19.60 -5.93
N VAL A 108 6.95 -19.63 -4.68
CA VAL A 108 8.38 -19.68 -4.31
C VAL A 108 9.06 -20.93 -4.83
N ALA A 109 8.38 -22.08 -4.83
CA ALA A 109 8.89 -23.34 -5.39
C ALA A 109 9.23 -23.27 -6.89
N ARG A 110 8.74 -22.24 -7.59
CA ARG A 110 8.98 -22.01 -9.03
C ARG A 110 10.06 -20.95 -9.28
N LEU A 111 10.54 -20.28 -8.24
CA LEU A 111 11.67 -19.37 -8.34
C LEU A 111 12.95 -20.16 -8.60
N THR A 112 13.83 -19.59 -9.42
CA THR A 112 15.14 -20.16 -9.75
C THR A 112 16.25 -19.17 -9.40
N PRO A 113 17.53 -19.60 -9.36
CA PRO A 113 18.66 -18.68 -9.19
C PRO A 113 18.73 -17.56 -10.24
N ASP A 114 18.13 -17.76 -11.42
CA ASP A 114 18.04 -16.75 -12.48
C ASP A 114 16.92 -15.71 -12.27
N LEU A 115 16.06 -15.93 -11.26
CA LEU A 115 14.90 -15.10 -10.93
C LEU A 115 15.01 -14.49 -9.54
N TRP A 116 15.71 -15.15 -8.62
CA TRP A 116 15.77 -14.77 -7.22
C TRP A 116 17.23 -14.76 -6.75
N GLN A 117 17.74 -13.56 -6.47
CA GLN A 117 19.14 -13.33 -6.09
C GLN A 117 19.58 -14.14 -4.86
N PHE A 118 18.67 -14.31 -3.90
CA PHE A 118 18.93 -15.02 -2.64
C PHE A 118 18.30 -16.41 -2.62
N HIS A 119 18.13 -17.03 -3.80
CA HIS A 119 17.52 -18.34 -3.96
C HIS A 119 18.14 -19.38 -3.01
N ASP A 120 19.46 -19.58 -3.07
CA ASP A 120 20.13 -20.59 -2.25
C ASP A 120 19.89 -20.36 -0.76
N VAL A 121 20.09 -19.12 -0.30
CA VAL A 121 19.85 -18.72 1.09
C VAL A 121 18.42 -18.99 1.53
N GLY A 122 17.42 -18.61 0.72
CA GLY A 122 16.02 -18.79 1.06
C GLY A 122 15.55 -20.25 0.98
N THR A 123 16.15 -21.07 0.11
CA THR A 123 15.85 -22.51 0.03
C THR A 123 16.54 -23.33 1.11
N GLU A 124 17.76 -22.97 1.51
CA GLU A 124 18.54 -23.71 2.51
C GLU A 124 18.14 -23.35 3.95
N THR A 125 17.86 -22.06 4.20
CA THR A 125 17.63 -21.55 5.56
C THR A 125 16.20 -21.05 5.78
N GLY A 126 15.33 -21.20 4.78
CA GLY A 126 13.93 -20.78 4.81
C GLY A 126 13.72 -19.33 4.36
N TRP A 127 12.55 -19.03 3.81
CA TRP A 127 12.16 -17.70 3.34
C TRP A 127 11.05 -17.06 4.18
N VAL A 128 10.55 -17.77 5.20
CA VAL A 128 9.59 -17.27 6.19
C VAL A 128 10.34 -16.89 7.47
N GLY A 129 9.90 -15.80 8.09
CA GLY A 129 10.36 -15.34 9.39
C GLY A 129 9.18 -15.05 10.31
N VAL A 130 9.50 -14.73 11.56
CA VAL A 130 8.54 -14.29 12.57
C VAL A 130 8.96 -12.89 13.00
N ASP A 131 8.00 -11.98 13.14
CA ASP A 131 8.24 -10.62 13.60
C ASP A 131 8.40 -10.54 15.14
N GLU A 132 8.42 -9.31 15.68
CA GLU A 132 8.57 -9.07 17.13
C GLU A 132 7.32 -9.47 17.93
N ASP A 133 6.15 -9.53 17.28
CA ASP A 133 4.86 -9.85 17.88
C ASP A 133 4.50 -11.35 17.76
N GLY A 134 5.31 -12.14 17.05
CA GLY A 134 5.10 -13.56 16.85
C GLY A 134 4.36 -13.91 15.55
N GLU A 135 4.11 -12.92 14.70
CA GLU A 135 3.37 -13.07 13.44
C GLU A 135 4.28 -13.53 12.30
N ARG A 136 3.74 -14.39 11.43
CA ARG A 136 4.49 -14.94 10.29
C ARG A 136 4.53 -13.94 9.14
N GLN A 137 5.71 -13.82 8.52
CA GLN A 137 5.94 -12.94 7.39
C GLN A 137 7.06 -13.46 6.48
N THR A 138 7.18 -12.91 5.27
CA THR A 138 8.38 -13.13 4.45
C THR A 138 9.61 -12.66 5.22
N ARG A 139 10.65 -13.47 5.28
CA ARG A 139 11.87 -13.20 6.05
C ARG A 139 12.59 -11.96 5.52
N ARG A 140 13.08 -11.13 6.44
CA ARG A 140 14.02 -10.05 6.12
C ARG A 140 15.44 -10.61 6.03
N TRP A 141 16.11 -10.33 4.92
CA TRP A 141 17.50 -10.69 4.66
C TRP A 141 18.28 -9.45 4.18
N GLU A 142 19.39 -9.14 4.86
CA GLU A 142 20.25 -7.98 4.55
C GLU A 142 19.47 -6.65 4.47
N GLY A 143 18.51 -6.49 5.40
CA GLY A 143 17.75 -5.26 5.62
C GLY A 143 16.46 -5.09 4.79
N SER A 144 16.10 -6.05 3.94
CA SER A 144 14.87 -6.01 3.13
C SER A 144 14.25 -7.41 3.02
N CYS A 145 13.04 -7.53 2.48
CA CYS A 145 12.43 -8.82 2.15
C CYS A 145 13.41 -9.69 1.32
N ILE A 146 13.51 -10.98 1.67
CA ILE A 146 14.40 -11.93 0.99
C ILE A 146 14.10 -12.08 -0.50
N PHE A 147 12.87 -11.77 -0.94
CA PHE A 147 12.47 -11.80 -2.34
C PHE A 147 12.84 -10.55 -3.12
N GLN A 148 13.35 -9.49 -2.50
CA GLN A 148 13.76 -8.28 -3.23
C GLN A 148 15.14 -8.47 -3.84
N ASN A 149 15.20 -8.63 -5.16
CA ASN A 149 16.44 -8.54 -5.92
C ASN A 149 16.98 -7.10 -5.86
N ARG A 150 18.27 -6.97 -5.58
CA ARG A 150 18.96 -5.67 -5.48
C ARG A 150 19.29 -5.12 -6.88
N PRO A 151 19.56 -3.81 -7.01
CA PRO A 151 20.06 -3.23 -8.24
C PRO A 151 21.28 -3.98 -8.80
N GLY A 152 21.28 -4.21 -10.12
CA GLY A 152 22.34 -4.93 -10.82
C GLY A 152 22.13 -6.45 -10.94
N PHE A 153 21.11 -7.03 -10.30
CA PHE A 153 20.78 -8.44 -10.52
C PHE A 153 20.21 -8.67 -11.93
N ALA A 154 20.63 -9.76 -12.59
CA ALA A 154 20.35 -10.01 -14.01
C ALA A 154 18.85 -10.13 -14.34
N ALA A 155 18.04 -10.61 -13.40
CA ALA A 155 16.59 -10.70 -13.58
C ALA A 155 15.85 -9.35 -13.49
N GLY A 156 16.54 -8.30 -13.02
CA GLY A 156 15.97 -7.01 -12.66
C GLY A 156 15.90 -6.81 -11.14
N ALA A 157 15.92 -5.54 -10.73
CA ALA A 157 15.69 -5.13 -9.35
C ALA A 157 14.20 -5.19 -9.00
N GLY A 158 13.88 -5.50 -7.74
CA GLY A 158 12.51 -5.59 -7.24
C GLY A 158 12.13 -7.02 -6.81
N CYS A 159 10.84 -7.24 -6.59
CA CYS A 159 10.34 -8.50 -6.04
C CYS A 159 10.46 -9.66 -7.05
N SER A 160 11.14 -10.74 -6.69
CA SER A 160 11.28 -11.94 -7.52
C SER A 160 9.95 -12.61 -7.84
N LEU A 161 8.97 -12.56 -6.93
CA LEU A 161 7.60 -13.06 -7.18
C LEU A 161 6.88 -12.20 -8.23
N HIS A 162 7.06 -10.87 -8.19
CA HIS A 162 6.53 -9.99 -9.24
C HIS A 162 7.17 -10.32 -10.59
N ILE A 163 8.49 -10.51 -10.64
CA ILE A 163 9.19 -10.88 -11.88
C ILE A 163 8.70 -12.25 -12.39
N LEU A 164 8.48 -13.21 -11.49
CA LEU A 164 7.90 -14.52 -11.83
C LEU A 164 6.54 -14.35 -12.50
N ALA A 165 5.62 -13.58 -11.91
CA ALA A 165 4.29 -13.34 -12.48
C ALA A 165 4.39 -12.80 -13.92
N LEU A 166 5.21 -11.76 -14.12
CA LEU A 166 5.37 -11.15 -15.44
C LEU A 166 5.98 -12.12 -16.46
N ARG A 167 6.95 -12.95 -16.07
CA ARG A 167 7.53 -13.98 -16.95
C ARG A 167 6.52 -15.05 -17.35
N GLU A 168 5.50 -15.28 -16.53
CA GLU A 168 4.44 -16.25 -16.77
C GLU A 168 3.20 -15.65 -17.44
N GLY A 169 3.20 -14.34 -17.72
CA GLY A 169 2.04 -13.63 -18.26
C GLY A 169 0.88 -13.56 -17.27
N LYS A 170 1.17 -13.54 -15.97
CA LYS A 170 0.23 -13.45 -14.86
C LYS A 170 0.25 -12.07 -14.20
N GLU A 171 -0.80 -11.78 -13.46
CA GLU A 171 -0.85 -10.58 -12.63
C GLU A 171 0.02 -10.77 -11.37
N PRO A 172 0.76 -9.75 -10.91
CA PRO A 172 1.59 -9.85 -9.71
C PRO A 172 0.83 -10.31 -8.46
N LEU A 173 -0.46 -9.96 -8.33
CA LEU A 173 -1.32 -10.40 -7.23
C LEU A 173 -1.43 -11.93 -7.11
N GLU A 174 -1.31 -12.66 -8.23
CA GLU A 174 -1.43 -14.12 -8.25
C GLU A 174 -0.24 -14.83 -7.59
N THR A 175 0.89 -14.14 -7.45
CA THR A 175 2.15 -14.73 -6.97
C THR A 175 2.65 -14.17 -5.64
N LYS A 176 2.19 -12.98 -5.27
CA LYS A 176 2.66 -12.23 -4.10
C LYS A 176 1.81 -12.55 -2.86
N PRO A 177 2.35 -12.33 -1.65
CA PRO A 177 1.58 -12.34 -0.41
C PRO A 177 0.48 -11.28 -0.42
N ASP A 178 -0.62 -11.52 0.28
CA ASP A 178 -1.82 -10.69 0.25
C ASP A 178 -1.56 -9.23 0.56
N VAL A 179 -0.90 -8.97 1.69
CA VAL A 179 -0.58 -7.62 2.13
C VAL A 179 0.29 -6.88 1.11
N CYS A 180 1.15 -7.61 0.38
CA CYS A 180 2.13 -7.00 -0.52
C CYS A 180 1.57 -6.63 -1.88
N TRP A 181 0.58 -7.37 -2.42
CA TRP A 181 -0.08 -7.00 -3.67
C TRP A 181 -1.20 -6.00 -3.47
N GLN A 182 -1.86 -6.03 -2.31
CA GLN A 182 -2.94 -5.09 -2.01
C GLN A 182 -2.43 -3.65 -1.94
N LEU A 183 -1.21 -3.42 -1.46
CA LEU A 183 -0.64 -2.07 -1.45
C LEU A 183 -0.63 -1.43 -2.85
N PRO A 184 -1.01 -0.14 -2.96
CA PRO A 184 -1.40 0.79 -1.88
C PRO A 184 -2.92 0.87 -1.64
N VAL A 185 -3.71 -0.09 -2.09
CA VAL A 185 -5.14 -0.16 -1.76
C VAL A 185 -5.29 -0.80 -0.38
N ARG A 186 -6.15 -0.21 0.44
CA ARG A 186 -6.51 -0.74 1.75
C ARG A 186 -7.95 -1.22 1.73
N ARG A 187 -8.16 -2.47 2.12
CA ARG A 187 -9.46 -3.08 2.37
C ARG A 187 -9.69 -3.26 3.87
N THR A 188 -10.82 -2.82 4.37
CA THR A 188 -11.24 -3.07 5.77
C THR A 188 -12.69 -3.52 5.84
N TYR A 189 -13.05 -4.14 6.95
CA TYR A 189 -14.35 -4.76 7.17
C TYR A 189 -14.94 -4.25 8.49
N ASP A 190 -16.17 -3.75 8.44
CA ASP A 190 -16.91 -3.31 9.62
C ASP A 190 -18.33 -3.86 9.58
N TRP A 191 -18.77 -4.53 10.64
CA TRP A 191 -20.17 -4.90 10.79
C TRP A 191 -20.97 -3.70 11.31
N ILE A 192 -22.03 -3.32 10.59
CA ILE A 192 -22.91 -2.22 10.95
C ILE A 192 -24.29 -2.77 11.31
N ASP A 193 -24.69 -2.54 12.56
CA ASP A 193 -26.08 -2.75 13.01
C ASP A 193 -26.93 -1.53 12.60
N ARG A 194 -28.02 -1.77 11.89
CA ARG A 194 -28.91 -0.72 11.37
C ARG A 194 -30.15 -0.55 12.26
N PRO A 195 -30.81 0.63 12.23
CA PRO A 195 -31.99 0.88 13.06
C PRO A 195 -33.24 0.04 12.73
N ASP A 196 -33.23 -0.71 11.63
CA ASP A 196 -34.29 -1.61 11.19
C ASP A 196 -34.02 -3.08 11.58
N ASP A 197 -33.16 -3.29 12.58
CA ASP A 197 -32.74 -4.60 13.10
C ASP A 197 -31.99 -5.48 12.08
N THR A 198 -31.57 -4.91 10.94
CA THR A 198 -30.69 -5.59 9.99
C THR A 198 -29.21 -5.35 10.33
N ARG A 199 -28.34 -6.25 9.88
CA ARG A 199 -26.90 -6.14 10.02
C ARG A 199 -26.26 -6.31 8.65
N VAL A 200 -25.29 -5.45 8.33
CA VAL A 200 -24.59 -5.48 7.04
C VAL A 200 -23.08 -5.49 7.27
N LEU A 201 -22.35 -6.18 6.40
CA LEU A 201 -20.91 -6.08 6.31
C LEU A 201 -20.54 -4.89 5.41
N GLN A 202 -19.94 -3.84 5.98
CA GLN A 202 -19.36 -2.76 5.20
C GLN A 202 -17.91 -3.10 4.83
N VAL A 203 -17.66 -3.25 3.53
CA VAL A 203 -16.30 -3.39 2.98
C VAL A 203 -15.84 -2.02 2.51
N THR A 204 -14.79 -1.51 3.13
CA THR A 204 -14.21 -0.21 2.74
C THR A 204 -13.00 -0.42 1.84
N ILE A 205 -12.99 0.23 0.68
CA ILE A 205 -11.84 0.26 -0.25
C ILE A 205 -11.31 1.69 -0.29
N GLY A 206 -10.05 1.89 0.10
CA GLY A 206 -9.46 3.22 0.15
C GLY A 206 -7.94 3.24 0.02
N GLU A 207 -7.37 4.41 0.25
CA GLU A 207 -5.93 4.64 0.25
C GLU A 207 -5.28 3.95 1.47
N TYR A 208 -4.20 3.20 1.24
CA TYR A 208 -3.31 2.75 2.29
C TYR A 208 -2.38 3.90 2.71
N ASP A 209 -2.91 4.83 3.52
CA ASP A 209 -2.14 5.94 4.06
C ASP A 209 -1.17 5.48 5.18
N ARG A 210 -0.40 6.41 5.74
CA ARG A 210 0.53 6.12 6.84
C ARG A 210 -0.12 5.46 8.05
N ARG A 211 -1.43 5.63 8.32
CA ARG A 211 -2.11 4.97 9.44
C ARG A 211 -2.35 3.50 9.19
N GLY A 212 -2.39 3.07 7.94
CA GLY A 212 -2.50 1.66 7.55
C GLY A 212 -1.36 0.82 8.12
N TRP A 213 -0.18 1.41 8.29
CA TRP A 213 1.02 0.79 8.86
C TRP A 213 1.02 0.73 10.40
N GLY A 214 -0.09 1.09 11.05
CA GLY A 214 -0.16 1.22 12.51
C GLY A 214 0.67 2.40 13.04
N PRO A 215 1.02 2.41 14.34
CA PRO A 215 1.73 3.53 14.97
C PRO A 215 3.06 3.88 14.29
N GLY A 216 3.79 2.88 13.78
CA GLY A 216 5.09 3.05 13.12
C GLY A 216 5.01 3.69 11.72
N GLY A 217 3.82 3.81 11.13
CA GLY A 217 3.63 4.43 9.83
C GLY A 217 4.00 5.92 9.76
N HIS A 218 3.94 6.61 10.90
CA HIS A 218 4.38 8.01 10.99
C HIS A 218 5.91 8.15 10.99
N ASP A 219 6.64 7.07 11.26
CA ASP A 219 8.10 7.03 11.27
C ASP A 219 8.70 6.60 9.93
N LEU A 220 7.86 6.24 8.94
CA LEU A 220 8.36 5.92 7.59
C LEU A 220 9.05 7.13 7.00
N HIS A 221 10.19 6.88 6.35
CA HIS A 221 11.02 7.90 5.71
C HIS A 221 10.25 8.68 4.64
N TRP A 222 9.53 7.96 3.79
CA TRP A 222 8.72 8.49 2.71
C TRP A 222 7.59 7.48 2.40
N TRP A 223 6.41 7.97 2.01
CA TRP A 223 5.30 7.13 1.62
C TRP A 223 4.63 7.59 0.32
N CYS A 224 4.51 6.66 -0.63
CA CYS A 224 4.18 7.00 -2.01
C CYS A 224 2.74 7.50 -2.22
N THR A 225 1.77 7.08 -1.41
CA THR A 225 0.36 7.44 -1.63
C THR A 225 0.07 8.90 -1.28
N SER A 226 0.88 9.48 -0.39
CA SER A 226 0.82 10.89 -0.01
C SER A 226 1.77 11.77 -0.81
N ALA A 227 2.63 11.20 -1.65
CA ALA A 227 3.73 11.90 -2.30
C ALA A 227 3.38 12.42 -3.69
N THR A 228 3.57 13.72 -3.94
CA THR A 228 3.29 14.33 -5.25
C THR A 228 4.08 13.70 -6.39
N SER A 229 5.30 13.25 -6.13
CA SER A 229 6.16 12.58 -7.09
C SER A 229 5.58 11.27 -7.65
N ALA A 230 4.67 10.62 -6.93
CA ALA A 230 3.98 9.41 -7.37
C ALA A 230 2.64 9.69 -8.08
N HIS A 231 2.17 10.93 -8.10
CA HIS A 231 0.87 11.33 -8.65
C HIS A 231 1.02 11.99 -10.04
N GLY A 232 1.45 11.21 -11.02
CA GLY A 232 1.68 11.66 -12.39
C GLY A 232 1.15 10.73 -13.48
N ALA A 233 0.36 9.71 -13.11
CA ALA A 233 -0.13 8.70 -14.04
C ALA A 233 -1.12 9.29 -15.06
N GLY A 234 -1.10 8.77 -16.29
CA GLY A 234 -2.03 9.16 -17.36
C GLY A 234 -3.46 8.68 -17.09
N ASP A 235 -3.61 7.54 -16.42
CA ASP A 235 -4.88 6.91 -16.05
C ASP A 235 -5.05 6.89 -14.52
N PRO A 236 -6.30 6.93 -14.01
CA PRO A 236 -6.56 6.93 -12.58
C PRO A 236 -6.43 5.53 -11.97
N VAL A 237 -6.28 5.47 -10.65
CA VAL A 237 -6.08 4.21 -9.89
C VAL A 237 -7.14 3.15 -10.21
N TYR A 238 -8.42 3.49 -10.32
CA TYR A 238 -9.46 2.48 -10.61
C TYR A 238 -9.27 1.77 -11.97
N VAL A 239 -8.54 2.39 -12.90
CA VAL A 239 -8.18 1.81 -14.20
C VAL A 239 -6.90 1.00 -14.09
N THR A 240 -5.85 1.59 -13.51
CA THR A 240 -4.51 0.98 -13.46
C THR A 240 -4.43 -0.20 -12.49
N TYR A 241 -5.25 -0.22 -11.44
CA TYR A 241 -5.37 -1.28 -10.42
C TYR A 241 -6.57 -2.20 -10.65
N ARG A 242 -7.04 -2.32 -11.91
CA ARG A 242 -8.20 -3.14 -12.26
C ARG A 242 -8.10 -4.59 -11.75
N PRO A 243 -7.00 -5.34 -11.96
CA PRO A 243 -6.90 -6.72 -11.49
C PRO A 243 -7.05 -6.84 -9.98
N GLU A 244 -6.35 -5.99 -9.22
CA GLU A 244 -6.39 -5.97 -7.76
C GLU A 244 -7.77 -5.59 -7.24
N LEU A 245 -8.43 -4.61 -7.85
CA LEU A 245 -9.78 -4.23 -7.46
C LEU A 245 -10.78 -5.34 -7.75
N ILE A 246 -10.69 -6.03 -8.89
CA ILE A 246 -11.55 -7.19 -9.17
C ILE A 246 -11.32 -8.30 -8.15
N GLU A 247 -10.07 -8.58 -7.76
CA GLU A 247 -9.78 -9.56 -6.70
C GLU A 247 -10.36 -9.14 -5.35
N LEU A 248 -10.34 -7.83 -5.04
CA LEU A 248 -10.78 -7.31 -3.75
C LEU A 248 -12.30 -7.24 -3.56
N MET A 249 -13.06 -7.03 -4.65
CA MET A 249 -14.52 -6.79 -4.58
C MET A 249 -15.35 -7.64 -5.55
N GLY A 250 -14.73 -8.44 -6.41
CA GLY A 250 -15.43 -9.14 -7.46
C GLY A 250 -15.73 -8.26 -8.68
N LYS A 251 -15.99 -8.92 -9.82
CA LYS A 251 -16.15 -8.24 -11.11
C LYS A 251 -17.38 -7.32 -11.15
N GLU A 252 -18.51 -7.76 -10.60
CA GLU A 252 -19.77 -7.01 -10.68
C GLU A 252 -19.71 -5.71 -9.86
N ALA A 253 -19.14 -5.78 -8.64
CA ALA A 253 -18.88 -4.60 -7.83
C ALA A 253 -17.85 -3.66 -8.48
N TYR A 254 -16.80 -4.21 -9.11
CA TYR A 254 -15.83 -3.40 -9.84
C TYR A 254 -16.47 -2.65 -11.01
N ASP A 255 -17.28 -3.32 -11.82
CA ASP A 255 -17.99 -2.67 -12.93
C ASP A 255 -18.88 -1.53 -12.42
N ARG A 256 -19.56 -1.74 -11.27
CA ARG A 256 -20.35 -0.68 -10.62
C ARG A 256 -19.48 0.48 -10.10
N LEU A 257 -18.32 0.18 -9.53
CA LEU A 257 -17.36 1.19 -9.08
C LEU A 257 -16.85 2.04 -10.25
N VAL A 258 -16.56 1.42 -11.40
CA VAL A 258 -16.12 2.13 -12.62
C VAL A 258 -17.14 3.18 -13.03
N GLU A 259 -18.43 2.84 -13.11
CA GLU A 259 -19.48 3.80 -13.45
C GLU A 259 -19.49 5.01 -12.51
N LEU A 260 -19.31 4.79 -11.21
CA LEU A 260 -19.30 5.83 -10.19
C LEU A 260 -18.05 6.72 -10.28
N CYS A 261 -16.89 6.12 -10.57
CA CYS A 261 -15.64 6.83 -10.83
C CYS A 261 -15.73 7.69 -12.10
N GLU A 262 -16.31 7.16 -13.18
CA GLU A 262 -16.52 7.89 -14.44
C GLU A 262 -17.49 9.07 -14.25
N GLN A 263 -18.60 8.86 -13.53
CA GLN A 263 -19.53 9.95 -13.16
C GLN A 263 -18.85 11.04 -12.34
N ARG A 264 -17.98 10.64 -11.39
CA ARG A 264 -17.19 11.59 -10.59
C ARG A 264 -16.24 12.40 -11.47
N LEU A 265 -15.52 11.76 -12.40
CA LEU A 265 -14.58 12.42 -13.30
C LEU A 265 -15.29 13.32 -14.33
N ALA A 266 -16.49 12.95 -14.78
CA ALA A 266 -17.30 13.75 -15.69
C ALA A 266 -17.98 14.95 -15.01
N SER A 267 -18.01 15.00 -13.67
CA SER A 267 -18.66 16.09 -12.94
C SER A 267 -17.95 17.44 -13.15
N LEU A 268 -18.75 18.50 -13.34
CA LEU A 268 -18.24 19.85 -13.65
C LEU A 268 -17.63 20.59 -12.45
N LEU A 269 -17.72 20.02 -11.24
CA LEU A 269 -17.21 20.62 -10.01
C LEU A 269 -16.11 19.75 -9.39
N PRO A 270 -14.99 20.33 -8.94
CA PRO A 270 -14.02 19.59 -8.16
C PRO A 270 -14.64 19.24 -6.79
N MET A 271 -14.84 17.95 -6.52
CA MET A 271 -15.25 17.42 -5.22
C MET A 271 -14.08 16.69 -4.56
N ALA A 272 -13.44 17.33 -3.57
CA ALA A 272 -12.36 16.71 -2.80
C ALA A 272 -11.24 16.07 -3.68
N PRO A 273 -10.51 16.86 -4.50
CA PRO A 273 -9.37 16.34 -5.25
C PRO A 273 -8.28 15.82 -4.31
N HIS A 274 -7.53 14.79 -4.72
CA HIS A 274 -6.43 14.28 -3.92
C HIS A 274 -5.33 15.35 -3.82
N PRO A 275 -4.83 15.70 -2.62
CA PRO A 275 -3.91 16.83 -2.46
C PRO A 275 -2.55 16.60 -3.12
N ALA A 276 -2.18 15.35 -3.38
CA ALA A 276 -0.94 14.99 -4.07
C ALA A 276 -1.07 15.05 -5.60
N ASP A 277 -2.28 15.13 -6.16
CA ASP A 277 -2.46 15.26 -7.60
C ASP A 277 -1.99 16.65 -8.12
N PRO A 278 -1.59 16.75 -9.40
CA PRO A 278 -1.31 18.03 -10.03
C PRO A 278 -2.54 18.94 -9.99
N LYS A 279 -2.34 20.23 -9.74
CA LYS A 279 -3.42 21.21 -9.84
C LYS A 279 -3.77 21.43 -11.30
N ALA A 280 -5.06 21.34 -11.62
CA ALA A 280 -5.62 21.75 -12.91
C ALA A 280 -5.43 23.27 -13.15
#